data_AF-A0A256VL57-F1
#
_entry.id   AF-A0A256VL57-F1
#
_cell.length_a   1.000
_cell.length_b   1.000
_cell.length_c   1.000
_cell.angle_alpha   90.00
_cell.angle_beta   90.00
_cell.angle_gamma   90.00
#
_symmetry.space_group_name_H-M   'P 1'
#
loop_
_entity.id
_entity.type
_entity.pdbx_description
1 polymer ?
#
loop_
_entity_poly.entity_id
_entity_poly.type
_entity_poly.pdbx_seq_one_letter_code
_entity_poly.pdbx_strand_id
1 'polypeptide(L)'
;MTKDEVRAKWAVAKRMVKITEDEYDSHTVNAQAIRFVKAKLQIAIYYLSQLDEHDSNYTMPFTGKQMKEALKTPITKQNVKDVTDWCHQCRLMRDKACATWNYEEAKTA
;
A
#
# COMPACT_ATOMS: atom_id res chain seq x y z
N MET A 1 7.66 -11.16 -11.47
CA MET A 1 8.86 -10.27 -11.51
C MET A 1 9.90 -10.74 -10.48
N THR A 2 11.20 -10.46 -10.67
CA THR A 2 12.22 -10.68 -9.62
C THR A 2 12.03 -9.74 -8.43
N LYS A 3 12.51 -10.12 -7.24
CA LYS A 3 12.41 -9.27 -6.04
C LYS A 3 13.03 -7.88 -6.22
N ASP A 4 14.13 -7.78 -6.96
CA ASP A 4 14.79 -6.50 -7.23
C ASP A 4 13.97 -5.61 -8.17
N GLU A 5 13.33 -6.19 -9.19
CA GLU A 5 12.43 -5.47 -10.08
C GLU A 5 11.19 -4.97 -9.32
N VAL A 6 10.61 -5.78 -8.43
CA VAL A 6 9.49 -5.37 -7.58
C VAL A 6 9.91 -4.22 -6.65
N ARG A 7 11.10 -4.33 -6.06
CA ARG A 7 11.66 -3.27 -5.20
C ARG A 7 11.82 -1.97 -5.99
N ALA A 8 12.34 -2.03 -7.21
CA ALA A 8 12.50 -0.87 -8.08
C ALA A 8 11.16 -0.24 -8.47
N LYS A 9 10.17 -1.04 -8.86
CA LYS A 9 8.80 -0.61 -9.20
C LYS A 9 8.16 0.22 -8.08
N TRP A 10 8.29 -0.23 -6.84
CA TRP A 10 7.64 0.41 -5.69
C TRP A 10 8.50 1.47 -4.97
N ALA A 11 9.75 1.70 -5.39
CA ALA A 11 10.69 2.58 -4.69
C ALA A 11 10.20 4.03 -4.56
N VAL A 12 9.54 4.57 -5.59
CA VAL A 12 9.00 5.95 -5.55
C VAL A 12 7.83 6.05 -4.58
N ALA A 13 6.87 5.13 -4.68
CA ALA A 13 5.70 5.11 -3.81
C ALA A 13 6.10 4.95 -2.34
N LYS A 14 7.03 4.02 -2.03
CA LYS A 14 7.58 3.82 -0.68
C LYS A 14 8.24 5.07 -0.11
N ARG A 15 8.97 5.84 -0.94
CA ARG A 15 9.56 7.13 -0.52
C ARG A 15 8.49 8.18 -0.18
N MET A 16 7.42 8.26 -0.97
CA MET A 16 6.33 9.23 -0.72
C MET A 16 5.58 8.97 0.59
N VAL A 17 5.45 7.72 0.99
CA VAL A 17 4.73 7.32 2.23
C VAL A 17 5.65 7.14 3.42
N LYS A 18 6.93 7.49 3.30
CA LYS A 18 7.83 7.49 4.45
C LYS A 18 7.32 8.52 5.46
N ILE A 19 7.10 8.08 6.69
CA ILE A 19 6.81 8.96 7.82
C ILE A 19 8.10 9.66 8.20
N THR A 20 8.10 10.99 8.24
CA THR A 20 9.26 11.78 8.67
C THR A 20 9.36 11.84 10.19
N GLU A 21 10.52 12.21 10.71
CA GLU A 21 10.73 12.41 12.16
C GLU A 21 9.82 13.54 12.68
N ASP A 22 9.76 14.67 11.97
CA ASP A 22 8.81 15.76 12.28
C ASP A 22 7.35 15.31 12.34
N GLU A 23 6.94 14.45 11.40
CA GLU A 23 5.59 13.88 11.39
C GLU A 23 5.38 12.93 12.55
N TYR A 24 6.41 12.23 13.03
CA TYR A 24 6.36 11.30 14.17
C TYR A 24 6.27 12.06 15.50
N ASP A 25 7.09 13.10 15.67
CA ASP A 25 7.19 13.87 16.92
C ASP A 25 6.05 14.88 17.08
N SER A 26 5.40 15.28 15.99
CA SER A 26 4.26 16.21 16.05
C SER A 26 3.02 15.53 16.62
N HIS A 27 2.40 16.18 17.60
CA HIS A 27 1.18 15.70 18.26
C HIS A 27 -0.11 16.33 17.71
N THR A 28 0.00 17.15 16.66
CA THR A 28 -1.16 17.81 16.05
C THR A 28 -2.13 16.81 15.41
N VAL A 29 -3.42 17.16 15.35
CA VAL A 29 -4.44 16.32 14.69
C VAL A 29 -4.06 16.03 13.23
N ASN A 30 -3.54 17.02 12.51
CA ASN A 30 -3.12 16.84 11.12
C ASN A 30 -1.89 15.92 11.00
N ALA A 31 -0.92 16.00 11.92
CA ALA A 31 0.22 15.08 11.97
C ALA A 31 -0.22 13.63 12.25
N GLN A 32 -1.16 13.43 13.18
CA GLN A 32 -1.74 12.11 13.42
C GLN A 32 -2.46 11.57 12.18
N ALA A 33 -3.21 12.43 11.48
CA ALA A 33 -3.95 12.05 10.28
C ALA A 33 -3.01 11.69 9.10
N ILE A 34 -1.94 12.47 8.86
CA ILE A 34 -0.98 12.14 7.79
C ILE A 34 -0.23 10.83 8.11
N ARG A 35 0.14 10.59 9.37
CA ARG A 35 0.74 9.31 9.79
C ARG A 35 -0.19 8.13 9.51
N PHE A 36 -1.47 8.27 9.84
CA PHE A 36 -2.47 7.24 9.56
C PHE A 36 -2.57 6.95 8.06
N VAL A 37 -2.69 8.00 7.24
CA VAL A 37 -2.78 7.89 5.78
C VAL A 37 -1.55 7.20 5.20
N LYS A 38 -0.35 7.64 5.61
CA LYS A 38 0.92 7.04 5.18
C LYS A 38 1.02 5.57 5.58
N ALA A 39 0.67 5.21 6.81
CA ALA A 39 0.69 3.83 7.29
C ALA A 39 -0.25 2.91 6.49
N LYS A 40 -1.47 3.38 6.16
CA LYS A 40 -2.41 2.61 5.31
C LYS A 40 -1.86 2.40 3.90
N LEU A 41 -1.27 3.43 3.30
CA LEU A 41 -0.66 3.30 1.98
C LEU A 41 0.59 2.41 1.99
N GLN A 42 1.40 2.44 3.06
CA GLN A 42 2.54 1.52 3.24
C GLN A 42 2.08 0.05 3.24
N ILE A 43 1.02 -0.26 3.98
CA ILE A 43 0.43 -1.61 4.02
C ILE A 43 -0.16 -1.99 2.66
N ALA A 44 -0.87 -1.07 1.99
CA ALA A 44 -1.41 -1.30 0.66
C ALA A 44 -0.31 -1.63 -0.36
N ILE A 45 0.78 -0.85 -0.38
CA ILE A 45 1.95 -1.08 -1.23
C ILE A 45 2.60 -2.42 -0.92
N TYR A 46 2.69 -2.81 0.35
CA TYR A 46 3.22 -4.11 0.75
C TYR A 46 2.43 -5.27 0.13
N TYR A 47 1.10 -5.26 0.25
CA TYR A 47 0.27 -6.31 -0.34
C TYR A 47 0.38 -6.37 -1.87
N LEU A 48 0.43 -5.21 -2.53
CA LEU A 48 0.59 -5.15 -3.97
C LEU A 48 1.98 -5.64 -4.41
N SER A 49 3.04 -5.36 -3.64
CA SER A 49 4.37 -5.90 -3.92
C SER A 49 4.42 -7.42 -3.79
N GLN A 50 3.68 -8.01 -2.83
CA GLN A 50 3.58 -9.47 -2.75
C GLN A 50 2.88 -10.05 -3.99
N LEU A 51 1.82 -9.42 -4.48
CA LEU A 51 1.16 -9.86 -5.71
C LEU A 51 2.13 -9.82 -6.91
N ASP A 52 2.96 -8.78 -7.03
CA ASP A 52 3.98 -8.69 -8.09
C ASP A 52 5.10 -9.74 -7.97
N GLU A 53 5.51 -10.07 -6.74
CA GLU A 53 6.52 -11.11 -6.46
C GLU A 53 6.04 -12.49 -6.90
N HIS A 54 4.74 -12.75 -6.78
CA HIS A 54 4.08 -13.99 -7.19
C HIS A 54 3.39 -13.90 -8.56
N ASP A 55 3.78 -12.91 -9.39
CA ASP A 55 3.28 -12.71 -10.76
C ASP A 55 1.74 -12.75 -10.90
N SER A 56 1.04 -12.28 -9.85
CA SER A 56 -0.40 -12.38 -9.77
C SER A 56 -1.07 -11.23 -10.50
N ASN A 57 -2.08 -11.55 -11.29
CA ASN A 57 -2.90 -10.53 -11.94
C ASN A 57 -3.84 -9.86 -10.93
N TYR A 58 -3.84 -8.53 -10.90
CA TYR A 58 -4.72 -7.74 -10.05
C TYR A 58 -5.08 -6.39 -10.67
N THR A 59 -6.21 -5.83 -10.24
CA THR A 59 -6.61 -4.47 -10.61
C THR A 59 -6.09 -3.48 -9.56
N MET A 60 -5.40 -2.44 -10.01
CA MET A 60 -4.90 -1.42 -9.09
C MET A 60 -6.08 -0.65 -8.45
N PRO A 61 -6.20 -0.59 -7.11
CA PRO A 61 -7.33 0.05 -6.44
C PRO A 61 -7.25 1.57 -6.40
N PHE A 62 -6.09 2.14 -6.74
CA PHE A 62 -5.86 3.58 -6.82
C PHE A 62 -4.78 3.92 -7.84
N THR A 63 -4.83 5.13 -8.36
CA THR A 63 -3.80 5.70 -9.24
C THR A 63 -2.74 6.45 -8.44
N GLY A 64 -1.58 6.66 -9.06
CA GLY A 64 -0.54 7.53 -8.47
C GLY A 64 -1.02 8.96 -8.24
N LYS A 65 -1.99 9.45 -9.04
CA LYS A 65 -2.62 10.78 -8.84
C LYS A 65 -3.46 10.79 -7.56
N GLN A 66 -4.34 9.80 -7.38
CA GLN A 66 -5.17 9.67 -6.18
C GLN A 66 -4.32 9.51 -4.92
N MET A 67 -3.23 8.75 -4.99
CA MET A 67 -2.27 8.62 -3.89
C MET A 67 -1.64 9.98 -3.52
N LYS A 68 -1.19 10.77 -4.51
CA LYS A 68 -0.66 12.12 -4.27
C LYS A 68 -1.70 13.03 -3.64
N GLU A 69 -2.95 12.96 -4.08
CA GLU A 69 -4.06 13.75 -3.54
C GLU A 69 -4.39 13.35 -2.10
N ALA A 70 -4.37 12.06 -1.77
CA ALA A 70 -4.60 11.56 -0.41
C ALA A 70 -3.53 12.03 0.60
N LEU A 71 -2.32 12.30 0.12
CA LEU A 71 -1.19 12.79 0.94
C LEU A 71 -1.16 14.32 1.10
N LYS A 72 -2.03 15.07 0.41
CA LYS A 72 -2.06 16.54 0.53
C LYS A 72 -2.66 16.95 1.86
N THR A 73 -1.99 17.87 2.55
CA THR A 73 -2.49 18.49 3.77
C THR A 73 -3.37 19.71 3.44
N PRO A 74 -4.42 19.99 4.24
CA PRO A 74 -4.86 19.25 5.43
C PRO A 74 -5.54 17.92 5.05
N ILE A 75 -5.34 16.89 5.89
CA ILE A 75 -5.97 15.58 5.66
C ILE A 75 -7.46 15.65 5.98
N THR A 76 -8.29 15.26 5.01
CA THR A 76 -9.75 15.24 5.15
C THR A 76 -10.25 13.86 5.57
N LYS A 77 -11.49 13.80 6.07
CA LYS A 77 -12.18 12.53 6.35
C LYS A 77 -12.27 11.63 5.11
N GLN A 78 -12.41 12.23 3.93
CA GLN A 78 -12.47 11.47 2.68
C GLN A 78 -11.12 10.80 2.38
N ASN A 79 -10.00 11.50 2.58
CA ASN A 79 -8.68 10.90 2.40
C ASN A 79 -8.47 9.68 3.31
N VAL A 80 -8.89 9.77 4.57
CA VAL A 80 -8.83 8.67 5.55
C VAL A 80 -9.69 7.48 5.11
N LYS A 81 -10.91 7.74 4.63
CA LYS A 81 -11.81 6.70 4.10
C LYS A 81 -11.19 6.02 2.88
N ASP A 82 -10.75 6.79 1.90
CA ASP A 82 -10.21 6.27 0.63
C ASP A 82 -9.01 5.35 0.86
N VAL A 83 -8.02 5.77 1.66
CA VAL A 83 -6.85 4.92 1.92
C VAL A 83 -7.17 3.69 2.77
N THR A 84 -8.21 3.75 3.61
CA THR A 84 -8.69 2.60 4.37
C THR A 84 -9.33 1.59 3.42
N ASP A 85 -10.18 2.05 2.50
CA ASP A 85 -10.83 1.21 1.49
C ASP A 85 -9.80 0.60 0.54
N TRP A 86 -8.82 1.37 0.07
CA TRP A 86 -7.73 0.87 -0.77
C TRP A 86 -6.89 -0.19 -0.06
N CYS A 87 -6.50 0.07 1.20
CA CYS A 87 -5.76 -0.89 2.00
C CYS A 87 -6.55 -2.19 2.19
N HIS A 88 -7.86 -2.10 2.40
CA HIS A 88 -8.72 -3.27 2.54
C HIS A 88 -8.83 -4.05 1.22
N GLN A 89 -9.02 -3.37 0.08
CA GLN A 89 -9.06 -4.01 -1.24
C GLN A 89 -7.74 -4.70 -1.58
N CYS A 90 -6.58 -4.07 -1.33
CA CYS A 90 -5.27 -4.69 -1.50
C CYS A 90 -5.13 -5.98 -0.68
N ARG A 91 -5.58 -5.94 0.59
CA ARG A 91 -5.56 -7.12 1.45
C ARG A 91 -6.42 -8.25 0.88
N LEU A 92 -7.66 -7.96 0.48
CA LEU A 92 -8.57 -8.97 -0.08
C LEU A 92 -8.00 -9.63 -1.34
N MET A 93 -7.37 -8.85 -2.23
CA MET A 93 -6.72 -9.39 -3.42
C MET A 93 -5.55 -10.30 -3.07
N ARG A 94 -4.69 -9.88 -2.12
CA ARG A 94 -3.58 -10.70 -1.63
C ARG A 94 -4.07 -11.99 -0.96
N ASP A 95 -5.06 -11.90 -0.09
CA ASP A 95 -5.62 -13.06 0.62
C ASP A 95 -6.21 -14.07 -0.39
N LYS A 96 -6.91 -13.59 -1.42
CA LYS A 96 -7.45 -14.43 -2.50
C LYS A 96 -6.36 -15.10 -3.32
N ALA A 97 -5.30 -14.37 -3.70
CA ALA A 97 -4.19 -14.93 -4.48
C ALA A 97 -3.37 -15.95 -3.69
N CYS A 98 -3.15 -15.69 -2.40
CA CYS A 98 -2.39 -16.58 -1.50
C CYS A 98 -2.98 -17.99 -1.41
N ALA A 99 -4.30 -18.12 -1.43
CA ALA A 99 -4.96 -19.44 -1.47
C ALA A 99 -4.56 -20.25 -2.72
N THR A 100 -4.33 -19.58 -3.85
CA THR A 100 -3.88 -20.21 -5.09
C THR A 100 -2.39 -20.55 -5.05
N TRP A 101 -1.55 -19.65 -4.52
CA TRP A 101 -0.10 -19.88 -4.40
C TRP A 101 0.21 -21.14 -3.58
N ASN A 102 -0.40 -21.25 -2.40
CA ASN A 102 -0.22 -22.40 -1.51
C ASN A 102 -0.61 -23.73 -2.18
N TYR A 103 -1.61 -23.71 -3.07
CA TYR A 103 -2.05 -24.89 -3.79
C TYR A 103 -1.08 -25.30 -4.91
N GLU A 104 -0.51 -24.35 -5.64
CA GLU A 104 0.47 -24.62 -6.69
C GLU A 104 1.83 -25.04 -6.13
N GLU A 105 2.27 -24.43 -5.03
CA GLU A 105 3.46 -24.83 -4.29
C GLU A 105 3.33 -26.26 -3.75
N ALA A 106 2.15 -26.64 -3.24
CA ALA A 106 1.90 -28.00 -2.77
C ALA A 106 1.86 -29.06 -3.88
N LYS A 107 1.55 -28.67 -5.12
CA LYS A 107 1.56 -29.58 -6.29
C LYS A 107 2.94 -29.82 -6.89
N THR A 108 3.88 -28.92 -6.64
CA THR A 108 5.22 -28.92 -7.23
C THR A 108 6.29 -29.45 -6.28
N ALA A 109 5.92 -29.77 -5.03
CA ALA A 109 6.72 -30.43 -4.00
C ALA A 109 6.56 -31.96 -4.02
#